data_AF-A0A388SJQ6-F1
#
_entry.id   AF-A0A388SJQ6-F1
#
_cell.length_a   1.000
_cell.length_b   1.000
_cell.length_c   1.000
_cell.angle_alpha   90.00
_cell.angle_beta   90.00
_cell.angle_gamma   90.00
#
_symmetry.space_group_name_H-M   'P 1'
#
loop_
_entity.id
_entity.type
_entity.pdbx_description
1 polymer ?
#
loop_
_entity_poly.entity_id
_entity_poly.type
_entity_poly.pdbx_seq_one_letter_code
_entity_poly.pdbx_strand_id
1 'polypeptide(L)'
;MPDFRKHGSPTSSLLAWWASHPWRVACTRCAWGLAVTVVVRQSLIPQPDMLLDVPQIDKLWHTLAYLLLALLAAESFRGRQSPPSSPSPPALAPAARRAAWSMALLGVGLELAQAYVPGRVASAADMAANATGTWLGVLLAGHLARRMAACAQTVVDPTDRGAPHSDPSASPASPACSAAGQRRHKPGA
;
A
#
# COMPACT_ATOMS: atom_id res chain seq x y z
N MET A 1 -3.29 -48.40 -3.48
CA MET A 1 -2.32 -47.50 -4.13
C MET A 1 -2.38 -46.16 -3.43
N PRO A 2 -1.30 -45.68 -2.78
CA PRO A 2 -1.30 -44.35 -2.17
C PRO A 2 -1.16 -43.28 -3.26
N ASP A 3 -2.04 -42.28 -3.19
CA ASP A 3 -2.10 -41.15 -4.09
C ASP A 3 -0.99 -40.14 -3.76
N PHE A 4 0.01 -40.05 -4.64
CA PHE A 4 1.23 -39.22 -4.48
C PHE A 4 1.07 -37.78 -4.99
N ARG A 5 -0.15 -37.32 -5.28
CA ARG A 5 -0.38 -36.07 -6.02
C ARG A 5 -0.73 -34.86 -5.12
N LYS A 6 0.06 -34.59 -4.06
CA LYS A 6 -0.03 -33.32 -3.29
C LYS A 6 1.34 -32.76 -2.87
N HIS A 7 2.37 -32.90 -3.68
CA HIS A 7 3.59 -32.11 -3.50
C HIS A 7 3.45 -30.76 -4.20
N GLY A 8 3.04 -29.73 -3.44
CA GLY A 8 3.20 -28.35 -3.89
C GLY A 8 4.66 -28.11 -4.27
N SER A 9 4.91 -27.36 -5.35
CA SER A 9 6.27 -27.17 -5.85
C SER A 9 7.17 -26.58 -4.76
N PRO A 10 8.42 -27.07 -4.59
CA PRO A 10 9.35 -26.56 -3.58
C PRO A 10 9.60 -25.05 -3.69
N THR A 11 9.42 -24.47 -4.88
CA THR A 11 9.50 -23.03 -5.14
C THR A 11 8.40 -22.22 -4.45
N SER A 12 7.19 -22.79 -4.31
CA SER A 12 6.05 -22.11 -3.66
C SER A 12 6.25 -22.01 -2.15
N SER A 13 6.86 -23.03 -1.54
CA SER A 13 7.19 -23.05 -0.11
C SER A 13 8.30 -22.07 0.25
N LEU A 14 9.32 -21.91 -0.60
CA LEU A 14 10.42 -20.95 -0.40
C LEU A 14 9.95 -19.49 -0.46
N LEU A 15 9.08 -19.15 -1.42
CA LEU A 15 8.53 -17.80 -1.54
C LEU A 15 7.60 -17.45 -0.37
N ALA A 16 6.77 -18.39 0.08
CA ALA A 16 5.90 -18.20 1.25
C ALA A 16 6.70 -18.06 2.56
N TRP A 17 7.76 -18.85 2.70
CA TRP A 17 8.70 -18.76 3.81
C TRP A 17 9.45 -17.41 3.80
N TRP A 18 9.96 -16.98 2.65
CA TRP A 18 10.63 -15.69 2.53
C TRP A 18 9.67 -14.53 2.81
N ALA A 19 8.45 -14.56 2.26
CA ALA A 19 7.43 -13.52 2.46
C ALA A 19 7.03 -13.32 3.93
N SER A 20 7.08 -14.38 4.74
CA SER A 20 6.74 -14.36 6.16
C SER A 20 7.93 -14.06 7.08
N HIS A 21 9.15 -13.95 6.54
CA HIS A 21 10.35 -13.76 7.37
C HIS A 21 10.43 -12.35 7.98
N PRO A 22 10.73 -12.24 9.30
CA PRO A 22 10.91 -10.94 9.96
C PRO A 22 12.05 -10.12 9.34
N TRP A 23 13.00 -10.80 8.70
CA TRP A 23 14.11 -10.16 7.97
C TRP A 23 13.65 -9.26 6.83
N ARG A 24 12.50 -9.55 6.18
CA ARG A 24 11.98 -8.68 5.11
C ARG A 24 11.70 -7.29 5.62
N VAL A 25 11.06 -7.17 6.80
CA VAL A 25 10.72 -5.87 7.40
C VAL A 25 11.98 -5.13 7.83
N ALA A 26 12.98 -5.85 8.35
CA ALA A 26 14.28 -5.26 8.69
C ALA A 26 14.99 -4.74 7.43
N CYS A 27 15.08 -5.55 6.38
CA CYS A 27 15.69 -5.16 5.10
C CYS A 27 14.99 -3.96 4.45
N THR A 28 13.67 -3.93 4.43
CA THR A 28 12.94 -2.80 3.84
C THR A 28 13.17 -1.51 4.63
N ARG A 29 13.22 -1.59 5.96
CA ARG A 29 13.57 -0.44 6.81
C ARG A 29 15.00 0.03 6.59
N CYS A 30 15.96 -0.88 6.50
CA CYS A 30 17.35 -0.53 6.20
C CYS A 30 17.47 0.09 4.81
N ALA A 31 16.80 -0.48 3.81
CA ALA A 31 16.78 0.06 2.45
C ALA A 31 16.13 1.45 2.41
N TRP A 32 15.02 1.65 3.13
CA TRP A 32 14.38 2.95 3.28
C TRP A 32 15.30 3.98 3.95
N GLY A 33 15.91 3.64 5.09
CA GLY A 33 16.84 4.53 5.78
C GLY A 33 18.07 4.89 4.94
N LEU A 34 18.60 3.93 4.19
CA LEU A 34 19.68 4.16 3.23
C LEU A 34 19.22 5.10 2.11
N ALA A 35 18.04 4.87 1.54
CA ALA A 35 17.49 5.73 0.49
C ALA A 35 17.28 7.16 0.98
N VAL A 36 16.76 7.35 2.20
CA VAL A 36 16.63 8.68 2.84
C VAL A 36 18.00 9.35 2.94
N THR A 37 19.00 8.61 3.43
CA THR A 37 20.37 9.12 3.60
C THR A 37 20.97 9.55 2.25
N VAL A 38 20.77 8.74 1.21
CA VAL A 38 21.24 9.06 -0.14
C VAL A 38 20.56 10.32 -0.68
N VAL A 39 19.23 10.43 -0.57
CA VAL A 39 18.48 11.61 -1.03
C VAL A 39 18.94 12.88 -0.31
N VAL A 40 19.02 12.84 1.03
CA VAL A 40 19.50 13.99 1.83
C VAL A 40 20.90 14.41 1.40
N ARG A 41 21.82 13.46 1.25
CA ARG A 41 23.19 13.75 0.84
C ARG A 41 23.24 14.36 -0.56
N GLN A 42 22.52 13.80 -1.52
CA GLN A 42 22.51 14.29 -2.90
C GLN A 42 21.84 15.66 -3.04
N SER A 43 20.83 15.96 -2.22
CA SER A 43 20.19 17.28 -2.19
C SER A 43 21.13 18.37 -1.66
N LEU A 44 21.99 18.05 -0.69
CA LEU A 44 22.84 19.04 -0.02
C LEU A 44 24.23 19.22 -0.63
N ILE A 45 24.71 18.30 -1.48
CA ILE A 45 25.96 18.48 -2.20
C ILE A 45 25.70 19.34 -3.45
N PRO A 46 26.48 20.39 -3.75
CA PRO A 46 26.38 21.13 -5.01
C PRO A 46 26.50 20.18 -6.21
N GLN A 47 25.54 20.22 -7.13
CA GLN A 47 25.57 19.32 -8.29
C GLN A 47 26.59 19.82 -9.32
N PRO A 48 27.45 18.94 -9.85
CA PRO A 48 28.22 19.24 -11.04
C PRO A 48 27.28 19.35 -12.25
N ASP A 49 27.74 20.01 -13.31
CA ASP A 49 27.00 20.10 -14.57
C ASP A 49 26.58 18.71 -15.05
N MET A 50 25.30 18.55 -15.38
CA MET A 50 24.77 17.27 -15.85
C MET A 50 25.34 16.92 -17.23
N LEU A 51 25.75 15.66 -17.40
CA LEU A 51 26.26 15.15 -18.69
C LEU A 51 25.17 15.07 -19.78
N LEU A 52 23.88 15.06 -19.39
CA LEU A 52 22.74 15.14 -20.30
C LEU A 52 21.98 16.44 -20.03
N ASP A 53 22.02 17.36 -20.99
CA ASP A 53 21.23 18.60 -20.97
C ASP A 53 19.85 18.36 -21.58
N VAL A 54 19.01 17.62 -20.85
CA VAL A 54 17.60 17.44 -21.20
C VAL A 54 16.77 18.38 -20.33
N PRO A 55 15.95 19.27 -20.92
CA PRO A 55 15.13 20.19 -20.14
C PRO A 55 14.26 19.43 -19.14
N GLN A 56 14.29 19.87 -17.87
CA GLN A 56 13.41 19.38 -16.79
C GLN A 56 13.61 17.90 -16.37
N ILE A 57 14.70 17.25 -16.79
CA ILE A 57 14.99 15.87 -16.41
C ILE A 57 15.25 15.71 -14.90
N ASP A 58 15.78 16.77 -14.27
CA ASP A 58 15.92 16.92 -12.82
C ASP A 58 14.58 16.67 -12.10
N LYS A 59 13.49 17.31 -12.54
CA LYS A 59 12.16 17.16 -11.93
C LYS A 59 11.62 15.74 -12.02
N LEU A 60 11.95 15.04 -13.10
CA LEU A 60 11.60 13.62 -13.24
C LEU A 60 12.35 12.76 -12.22
N TRP A 61 13.64 13.03 -12.00
CA TRP A 61 14.43 12.33 -10.98
C TRP A 61 13.92 12.60 -9.58
N HIS A 62 13.56 13.85 -9.27
CA HIS A 62 12.89 14.22 -8.02
C HIS A 62 11.58 13.44 -7.83
N THR A 63 10.70 13.44 -8.83
CA THR A 63 9.44 12.70 -8.79
C THR A 63 9.66 11.21 -8.55
N LEU A 64 10.59 10.58 -9.28
CA LEU A 64 10.88 9.16 -9.16
C LEU A 64 11.51 8.81 -7.81
N ALA A 65 12.44 9.62 -7.32
CA ALA A 65 13.09 9.41 -6.03
C ALA A 65 12.05 9.42 -4.90
N TYR A 66 11.17 10.42 -4.86
CA TYR A 66 10.16 10.54 -3.81
C TYR A 66 9.03 9.52 -3.95
N LEU A 67 8.71 9.06 -5.16
CA LEU A 67 7.83 7.91 -5.39
C LEU A 67 8.39 6.65 -4.73
N LEU A 68 9.66 6.33 -5.02
CA LEU A 68 10.32 5.15 -4.45
C LEU A 68 10.45 5.28 -2.93
N LEU A 69 10.79 6.47 -2.43
CA LEU A 69 10.94 6.72 -1.00
C LEU A 69 9.63 6.54 -0.23
N ALA A 70 8.52 7.04 -0.79
CA ALA A 70 7.19 6.86 -0.22
C ALA A 70 6.72 5.39 -0.26
N LEU A 71 7.02 4.66 -1.35
CA LEU A 71 6.75 3.21 -1.43
C LEU A 71 7.53 2.42 -0.37
N LEU A 72 8.84 2.68 -0.26
CA LEU A 72 9.74 2.06 0.72
C LEU A 72 9.30 2.37 2.16
N ALA A 73 8.90 3.62 2.43
CA ALA A 73 8.35 4.01 3.71
C ALA A 73 7.04 3.26 4.01
N ALA A 74 6.09 3.23 3.06
CA ALA A 74 4.83 2.51 3.24
C ALA A 74 5.05 1.01 3.51
N GLU A 75 5.99 0.37 2.81
CA GLU A 75 6.32 -1.05 3.01
C GLU A 75 6.99 -1.29 4.36
N SER A 76 7.91 -0.42 4.77
CA SER A 76 8.65 -0.49 6.05
C SER A 76 7.74 -0.46 7.29
N PHE A 77 6.56 0.16 7.14
CA PHE A 77 5.57 0.35 8.19
C PHE A 77 4.23 -0.32 7.89
N ARG A 78 4.18 -1.24 6.92
CA ARG A 78 2.94 -1.92 6.48
C ARG A 78 2.24 -2.70 7.60
N GLY A 79 2.98 -3.06 8.65
CA GLY A 79 2.49 -3.83 9.79
C GLY A 79 2.11 -5.27 9.40
N ARG A 80 1.98 -6.15 10.40
CA ARG A 80 1.24 -7.41 10.18
C ARG A 80 -0.23 -7.02 10.13
N GLN A 81 -0.81 -7.02 8.93
CA GLN A 81 -2.26 -6.90 8.82
C GLN A 81 -2.85 -8.17 9.45
N SER A 82 -3.49 -8.02 10.61
CA SER A 82 -4.43 -9.04 11.06
C SER A 82 -5.46 -9.23 9.95
N PRO A 83 -5.89 -10.48 9.67
CA PRO A 83 -6.90 -10.73 8.66
C PRO A 83 -8.12 -9.84 8.94
N PRO A 84 -8.64 -9.15 7.92
CA PRO A 84 -9.72 -8.19 8.11
C PRO A 84 -10.95 -8.92 8.64
N SER A 85 -11.34 -8.62 9.88
CA SER A 85 -12.62 -9.04 10.47
C SER A 85 -13.80 -8.20 9.97
N SER A 86 -13.56 -7.27 9.03
CA SER A 86 -14.55 -6.31 8.54
C SER A 86 -14.52 -6.23 7.00
N PRO A 87 -15.68 -6.10 6.31
CA PRO A 87 -15.79 -6.11 4.84
C PRO A 87 -15.24 -4.86 4.13
N SER A 88 -14.59 -3.95 4.84
CA SER A 88 -13.99 -2.76 4.23
C SER A 88 -12.71 -3.12 3.45
N PRO A 89 -12.46 -2.50 2.28
CA PRO A 89 -11.23 -2.76 1.52
C PRO A 89 -10.01 -2.44 2.38
N PRO A 90 -8.95 -3.28 2.36
CA PRO A 90 -7.79 -3.07 3.19
C PRO A 90 -7.09 -1.78 2.78
N ALA A 91 -7.19 -0.78 3.65
CA ALA A 91 -6.50 0.48 3.50
C ALA A 91 -5.04 0.36 3.93
N LEU A 92 -4.20 1.27 3.43
CA LEU A 92 -2.83 1.38 3.92
C LEU A 92 -2.85 1.67 5.43
N ALA A 93 -2.08 0.92 6.21
CA ALA A 93 -2.02 1.08 7.66
C ALA A 93 -1.72 2.56 8.03
N PRO A 94 -2.33 3.12 9.10
CA PRO A 94 -2.11 4.52 9.44
C PRO A 94 -0.64 4.89 9.63
N ALA A 95 0.16 3.99 10.20
CA ALA A 95 1.61 4.16 10.33
C ALA A 95 2.31 4.24 8.97
N ALA A 96 2.03 3.30 8.06
CA ALA A 96 2.55 3.31 6.69
C ALA A 96 2.16 4.58 5.92
N ARG A 97 0.91 5.03 6.06
CA ARG A 97 0.44 6.25 5.41
C ARG A 97 1.15 7.50 5.96
N ARG A 98 1.32 7.60 7.28
CA ARG A 98 2.06 8.71 7.91
C ARG A 98 3.53 8.72 7.49
N ALA A 99 4.19 7.56 7.49
CA ALA A 99 5.58 7.43 7.08
C ALA A 99 5.78 7.77 5.59
N ALA A 100 4.85 7.39 4.72
CA ALA A 100 4.92 7.77 3.31
C ALA A 100 4.72 9.27 3.12
N TRP A 101 3.75 9.89 3.80
CA TRP A 101 3.52 11.33 3.72
C TRP A 101 4.63 12.17 4.35
N SER A 102 5.35 11.66 5.35
CA SER A 102 6.51 12.38 5.89
C SER A 102 7.63 12.54 4.87
N MET A 103 7.63 11.79 3.76
CA MET A 103 8.58 12.00 2.67
C MET A 103 8.30 13.32 1.93
N ALA A 104 7.05 13.75 1.79
CA ALA A 104 6.75 15.08 1.24
C ALA A 104 7.31 16.19 2.15
N LEU A 105 7.17 16.02 3.48
CA LEU A 105 7.74 16.97 4.45
C LEU A 105 9.28 16.99 4.38
N LEU A 106 9.91 15.84 4.20
CA LEU A 106 11.35 15.75 3.98
C LEU A 106 11.76 16.55 2.72
N GLY A 107 11.00 16.42 1.62
CA GLY A 107 11.28 17.15 0.39
C GLY A 107 11.14 18.66 0.52
N VAL A 108 10.10 19.13 1.20
CA VAL A 108 9.97 20.55 1.53
C VAL A 108 11.12 21.01 2.43
N GLY A 109 11.48 20.23 3.44
CA GLY A 109 12.58 20.55 4.35
C GLY A 109 13.94 20.63 3.65
N LEU A 110 14.22 19.74 2.70
CA LEU A 110 15.46 19.75 1.93
C LEU A 110 15.58 20.96 1.00
N GLU A 111 14.50 21.35 0.33
CA GLU A 111 14.46 22.55 -0.50
C GLU A 111 14.68 23.83 0.33
N LEU A 112 14.09 23.90 1.53
CA LEU A 112 14.37 24.99 2.47
C LEU A 112 15.83 24.97 2.95
N ALA A 113 16.39 23.79 3.21
CA ALA A 113 17.79 23.65 3.63
C ALA A 113 18.77 24.07 2.52
N GLN A 114 18.45 23.79 1.26
CA GLN A 114 19.27 24.18 0.11
C GLN A 114 19.41 25.70 -0.04
N ALA A 115 18.46 26.50 0.47
CA ALA A 115 18.60 27.96 0.54
C ALA A 115 19.81 28.43 1.37
N TYR A 116 20.35 27.56 2.24
CA TYR A 116 21.52 27.83 3.08
C TYR A 116 22.80 27.15 2.57
N VAL A 117 22.74 26.45 1.42
CA VAL A 117 23.89 25.76 0.82
C VAL A 117 24.44 26.60 -0.34
N PRO A 118 25.69 27.10 -0.25
CA PRO A 118 26.32 27.82 -1.35
C PRO A 118 26.34 26.99 -2.64
N GLY A 119 25.92 27.59 -3.76
CA GLY A 119 25.84 26.92 -5.06
C GLY A 119 24.58 26.07 -5.26
N ARG A 120 23.59 26.17 -4.36
CA ARG A 120 22.25 25.61 -4.55
C ARG A 120 21.19 26.71 -4.55
N VAL A 121 20.11 26.46 -5.26
CA VAL A 121 18.92 27.32 -5.31
C VAL A 121 17.71 26.49 -4.90
N ALA A 122 16.94 27.01 -3.94
CA ALA A 122 15.67 26.40 -3.57
C ALA A 122 14.67 26.60 -4.71
N SER A 123 13.89 25.57 -5.02
CA SER A 123 13.02 25.54 -6.17
C SER A 123 11.61 25.06 -5.81
N ALA A 124 10.63 25.93 -6.03
CA ALA A 124 9.22 25.55 -5.86
C ALA A 124 8.81 24.42 -6.83
N ALA A 125 9.46 24.33 -7.99
CA ALA A 125 9.21 23.26 -8.95
C ALA A 125 9.71 21.92 -8.42
N ASP A 126 10.83 21.89 -7.70
CA ASP A 126 11.39 20.66 -7.13
C ASP A 126 10.61 20.24 -5.88
N MET A 127 10.15 21.19 -5.07
CA MET A 127 9.15 20.92 -4.03
C MET A 127 7.89 20.25 -4.61
N ALA A 128 7.37 20.77 -5.73
CA ALA A 128 6.20 20.20 -6.40
C ALA A 128 6.49 18.79 -6.93
N ALA A 129 7.63 18.57 -7.57
CA ALA A 129 8.04 17.25 -8.06
C ALA A 129 8.16 16.23 -6.91
N ASN A 130 8.78 16.61 -5.79
CA ASN A 130 8.90 15.78 -4.59
C ASN A 130 7.51 15.41 -4.02
N ALA A 131 6.60 16.38 -3.96
CA ALA A 131 5.23 16.18 -3.49
C ALA A 131 4.43 15.27 -4.43
N THR A 132 4.53 15.47 -5.76
CA THR A 132 3.91 14.63 -6.78
C THR A 132 4.42 13.19 -6.69
N GLY A 133 5.73 13.00 -6.60
CA GLY A 133 6.35 11.68 -6.41
C GLY A 133 5.81 10.98 -5.16
N THR A 134 5.81 11.68 -4.03
CA THR A 134 5.28 11.15 -2.76
C THR A 134 3.81 10.75 -2.88
N TRP A 135 2.97 11.60 -3.48
CA TRP A 135 1.54 11.32 -3.67
C TRP A 135 1.32 10.08 -4.54
N LEU A 136 2.03 9.97 -5.67
CA LEU A 136 1.98 8.78 -6.54
C LEU A 136 2.44 7.52 -5.79
N GLY A 137 3.50 7.61 -4.99
CA GLY A 137 3.99 6.50 -4.16
C GLY A 137 2.96 6.04 -3.13
N VAL A 138 2.27 6.96 -2.45
CA VAL A 138 1.19 6.64 -1.52
C VAL A 138 0.02 5.92 -2.22
N LEU A 139 -0.41 6.44 -3.37
CA LEU A 139 -1.49 5.83 -4.16
C LEU A 139 -1.14 4.43 -4.61
N LEU A 140 0.08 4.25 -5.14
CA LEU A 140 0.58 2.98 -5.62
C LEU A 140 0.74 1.98 -4.45
N ALA A 141 1.29 2.38 -3.30
CA ALA A 141 1.35 1.53 -2.11
C ALA A 141 -0.04 1.04 -1.68
N GLY A 142 -1.03 1.94 -1.68
CA GLY A 142 -2.41 1.62 -1.37
C GLY A 142 -3.04 0.66 -2.39
N HIS A 143 -2.80 0.88 -3.68
CA HIS A 143 -3.26 0.00 -4.76
C HIS A 143 -2.68 -1.41 -4.62
N LEU A 144 -1.37 -1.53 -4.40
CA LEU A 144 -0.70 -2.81 -4.18
C LEU A 144 -1.22 -3.52 -2.93
N ALA A 145 -1.49 -2.79 -1.84
CA ALA A 145 -2.04 -3.38 -0.60
C ALA A 145 -3.41 -4.02 -0.85
N ARG A 146 -4.28 -3.34 -1.59
CA ARG A 146 -5.60 -3.87 -1.96
C ARG A 146 -5.50 -5.11 -2.83
N ARG A 147 -4.63 -5.10 -3.85
CA ARG A 147 -4.45 -6.24 -4.76
C ARG A 147 -3.93 -7.48 -4.04
N MET A 148 -2.95 -7.30 -3.15
CA MET A 148 -2.39 -8.42 -2.38
C MET A 148 -3.45 -9.05 -1.47
N ALA A 149 -4.29 -8.25 -0.83
CA ALA A 149 -5.35 -8.78 0.03
C ALA A 149 -6.48 -9.48 -0.76
N ALA A 150 -6.86 -8.94 -1.93
CA ALA A 150 -7.84 -9.59 -2.81
C ALA A 150 -7.33 -10.96 -3.29
N CYS A 151 -6.06 -11.08 -3.69
CA CYS A 151 -5.47 -12.37 -4.04
C CYS A 151 -5.43 -13.34 -2.86
N ALA A 152 -5.12 -12.86 -1.64
CA ALA A 152 -5.11 -13.71 -0.46
C ALA A 152 -6.50 -14.33 -0.16
N GLN A 153 -7.58 -13.56 -0.35
CA GLN A 153 -8.96 -14.07 -0.17
C GLN A 153 -9.30 -15.18 -1.17
N THR A 154 -8.91 -15.04 -2.44
CA THR A 154 -9.17 -16.07 -3.48
C THR A 154 -8.47 -17.40 -3.24
N VAL A 155 -7.38 -17.41 -2.47
CA VAL A 155 -6.62 -18.64 -2.16
C VAL A 155 -7.21 -19.37 -0.95
N VAL A 156 -7.84 -18.65 -0.03
CA VAL A 156 -8.36 -19.19 1.23
C VAL A 156 -9.75 -19.81 1.09
N ASP A 157 -10.50 -19.50 0.03
CA ASP A 157 -11.82 -20.12 -0.23
C ASP A 157 -11.81 -21.09 -1.43
N PRO A 158 -11.26 -22.31 -1.28
CA PRO A 158 -11.34 -23.36 -2.29
C PRO A 158 -12.69 -24.09 -2.30
N THR A 159 -13.63 -23.73 -1.43
CA THR A 159 -14.84 -24.53 -1.15
C THR A 159 -16.03 -24.25 -2.06
N ASP A 160 -16.01 -23.20 -2.87
CA ASP A 160 -17.20 -22.75 -3.62
C ASP A 160 -17.19 -23.09 -5.13
N ARG A 161 -16.29 -23.98 -5.60
CA ARG A 161 -16.22 -24.38 -7.02
C ARG A 161 -16.71 -25.79 -7.34
N GLY A 162 -17.39 -26.47 -6.43
CA GLY A 162 -17.73 -27.87 -6.66
C GLY A 162 -18.88 -28.43 -5.84
N ALA A 163 -20.01 -27.74 -5.75
CA ALA A 163 -21.28 -28.40 -5.49
C ALA A 163 -22.10 -28.39 -6.79
N PRO A 164 -22.25 -29.53 -7.51
CA PRO A 164 -23.23 -29.61 -8.57
C PRO A 164 -24.63 -29.36 -7.98
N HIS A 165 -25.35 -28.43 -8.59
CA HIS A 165 -26.77 -28.20 -8.38
C HIS A 165 -27.51 -29.55 -8.40
N SER A 166 -27.97 -30.00 -7.25
CA SER A 166 -29.10 -30.92 -7.17
C SER A 166 -30.38 -30.10 -7.38
N ASP A 167 -31.11 -30.48 -8.42
CA ASP A 167 -32.35 -29.86 -8.91
C ASP A 167 -33.39 -29.59 -7.81
N PRO A 168 -34.08 -28.43 -7.84
CA PRO A 168 -35.28 -28.20 -7.04
C PRO A 168 -36.50 -28.77 -7.79
N SER A 169 -36.83 -30.03 -7.51
CA SER A 169 -38.10 -30.60 -7.97
C SER A 169 -39.22 -30.28 -6.97
N ALA A 170 -40.22 -29.53 -7.45
CA ALA A 170 -41.63 -29.46 -7.03
C ALA A 170 -42.04 -28.80 -5.67
N SER A 171 -42.36 -27.49 -5.72
CA SER A 171 -43.72 -26.86 -5.68
C SER A 171 -44.83 -27.38 -4.70
N PRO A 172 -45.97 -26.66 -4.48
CA PRO A 172 -46.21 -25.35 -3.85
C PRO A 172 -47.33 -25.36 -2.76
N ALA A 173 -47.41 -24.37 -1.86
CA ALA A 173 -48.68 -23.91 -1.25
C ALA A 173 -48.51 -22.64 -0.38
N SER A 174 -49.06 -21.53 -0.86
CA SER A 174 -49.54 -20.36 -0.06
C SER A 174 -50.91 -20.70 0.59
N PRO A 175 -51.56 -19.89 1.48
CA PRO A 175 -51.42 -18.44 1.68
C PRO A 175 -51.58 -17.86 3.12
N ALA A 176 -51.22 -16.57 3.24
CA ALA A 176 -51.79 -15.45 4.02
C ALA A 176 -52.45 -15.66 5.40
N CYS A 177 -52.04 -14.85 6.41
CA CYS A 177 -52.99 -14.18 7.33
C CYS A 177 -52.36 -13.07 8.20
N SER A 178 -53.11 -11.96 8.32
CA SER A 178 -53.15 -10.92 9.38
C SER A 178 -51.90 -10.05 9.64
N ALA A 179 -51.90 -8.74 9.36
CA ALA A 179 -52.79 -7.65 9.76
C ALA A 179 -52.75 -7.27 11.26
N ALA A 180 -52.45 -5.97 11.46
CA ALA A 180 -52.99 -5.07 12.49
C ALA A 180 -52.40 -5.05 13.92
N GLY A 181 -52.13 -3.82 14.36
CA GLY A 181 -52.07 -3.39 15.76
C GLY A 181 -50.65 -3.25 16.32
N GLN A 182 -50.29 -2.28 17.16
CA GLN A 182 -51.09 -1.29 17.88
C GLN A 182 -50.13 -0.30 18.58
N ARG A 183 -50.35 1.00 18.34
CA ARG A 183 -50.35 2.14 19.29
C ARG A 183 -49.16 2.43 20.25
N ARG A 184 -48.84 3.74 20.21
CA ARG A 184 -48.83 4.76 21.29
C ARG A 184 -47.63 4.88 22.25
N HIS A 185 -47.06 6.09 22.18
CA HIS A 185 -46.85 7.08 23.26
C HIS A 185 -46.18 6.63 24.58
N LYS A 186 -45.07 7.33 24.90
CA LYS A 186 -45.09 8.29 26.02
C LYS A 186 -43.99 9.37 25.88
N PRO A 187 -44.25 10.62 26.32
CA PRO A 187 -43.28 11.72 26.41
C PRO A 187 -42.77 11.94 27.85
N GLY A 188 -41.77 12.83 27.99
CA GLY A 188 -41.28 13.43 29.24
C GLY A 188 -39.83 13.01 29.54
N ALA A 189 -38.87 13.90 29.80
CA ALA A 189 -38.91 15.31 30.17
C ALA A 189 -37.68 16.04 29.58
#